data_AF-A0A4Q3N1Q3-F1
#
_entry.id   AF-A0A4Q3N1Q3-F1
#
_cell.length_a   1.000
_cell.length_b   1.000
_cell.length_c   1.000
_cell.angle_alpha   90.00
_cell.angle_beta   90.00
_cell.angle_gamma   90.00
#
_symmetry.space_group_name_H-M   'P 1'
#
loop_
_entity.id
_entity.type
_entity.pdbx_description
1 polymer ?
#
loop_
_entity_poly.entity_id
_entity_poly.type
_entity_poly.pdbx_seq_one_letter_code
_entity_poly.pdbx_strand_id
1 'polypeptide(L)'
;MSTEPLPMQVLLFQHLKTLIPVHISMVDEMSSLLNISPDSAYRRIRGEKPISLEETKIICEHFHLSMDQFLHSQSDSVLFTSPPSLSKPNPFESWLDNLLRQLQFLKSQEKKHLYWLLKDIPMM
;
A
#
# COMPACT_ATOMS: atom_id res chain seq x y z
N MET A 1 33.67 10.14 -3.69
CA MET A 1 32.63 10.13 -4.74
C MET A 1 31.31 10.36 -4.04
N SER A 2 30.72 11.54 -4.19
CA SER A 2 29.42 11.86 -3.62
C SER A 2 28.37 11.01 -4.32
N THR A 3 27.72 10.08 -3.61
CA THR A 3 26.62 9.31 -4.17
C THR A 3 25.40 10.22 -4.24
N GLU A 4 25.07 10.69 -5.45
CA GLU A 4 23.78 11.33 -5.73
C GLU A 4 22.65 10.41 -5.23
N PRO A 5 21.61 10.96 -4.56
CA PRO A 5 20.49 10.15 -4.12
C PRO A 5 19.79 9.51 -5.32
N LEU A 6 19.40 8.24 -5.17
CA LEU A 6 18.64 7.52 -6.20
C LEU A 6 17.36 8.28 -6.56
N PRO A 7 16.96 8.32 -7.85
CA PRO A 7 15.71 8.96 -8.25
C PRO A 7 14.51 8.34 -7.51
N MET A 8 13.55 9.18 -7.09
CA MET A 8 12.36 8.74 -6.35
C MET A 8 11.59 7.60 -7.03
N GLN A 9 11.51 7.62 -8.36
CA GLN A 9 10.89 6.56 -9.14
C GLN A 9 11.59 5.20 -8.95
N VAL A 10 12.92 5.18 -8.88
CA VAL A 10 13.68 3.94 -8.66
C VAL A 10 13.43 3.43 -7.23
N LEU A 11 13.37 4.33 -6.25
CA LEU A 11 13.01 3.98 -4.88
C LEU A 11 11.59 3.38 -4.80
N LEU A 12 10.64 3.91 -5.57
CA LEU A 12 9.28 3.36 -5.64
C LEU A 12 9.32 1.92 -6.13
N PHE A 13 9.99 1.65 -7.24
CA PHE A 13 10.08 0.29 -7.77
C PHE A 13 10.87 -0.67 -6.87
N GLN A 14 11.87 -0.17 -6.14
CA GLN A 14 12.55 -0.97 -5.11
C GLN A 14 11.60 -1.35 -3.97
N HIS A 15 10.76 -0.41 -3.51
CA HIS A 15 9.75 -0.69 -2.51
C HIS A 15 8.69 -1.69 -3.03
N LEU A 16 8.15 -1.49 -4.24
CA LEU A 16 7.19 -2.41 -4.85
C LEU A 16 7.75 -3.83 -4.99
N LYS A 17 9.04 -3.98 -5.29
CA LYS A 17 9.69 -5.29 -5.34
C LYS A 17 9.64 -6.06 -4.01
N THR A 18 9.53 -5.37 -2.88
CA THR A 18 9.36 -6.01 -1.56
C THR A 18 7.94 -6.52 -1.32
N LEU A 19 6.96 -6.02 -2.06
CA LEU A 19 5.55 -6.42 -1.98
C LEU A 19 5.23 -7.60 -2.92
N ILE A 20 6.03 -7.78 -3.97
CA ILE A 20 5.84 -8.84 -4.97
C ILE A 20 6.48 -10.15 -4.48
N PRO A 21 5.78 -11.30 -4.61
CA PRO A 21 6.37 -12.61 -4.31
C PRO A 21 7.67 -12.87 -5.09
N VAL A 22 8.65 -13.51 -4.44
CA VAL A 22 10.00 -13.73 -5.01
C VAL A 22 10.02 -14.46 -6.36
N HIS A 23 8.99 -15.26 -6.64
CA HIS A 23 8.87 -16.02 -7.90
C HIS A 23 8.24 -15.22 -9.05
N ILE A 24 7.73 -14.02 -8.78
CA ILE A 24 7.09 -13.16 -9.79
C ILE A 24 8.09 -12.07 -10.20
N SER A 25 8.26 -11.91 -11.52
CA SER A 25 9.08 -10.86 -12.08
C SER A 25 8.37 -9.51 -11.98
N MET A 26 9.03 -8.51 -11.39
CA MET A 26 8.57 -7.12 -11.38
C MET A 26 8.24 -6.61 -12.79
N VAL A 27 9.02 -7.04 -13.79
CA VAL A 27 8.82 -6.61 -15.19
C VAL A 27 7.52 -7.19 -15.73
N ASP A 28 7.27 -8.46 -15.50
CA ASP A 28 6.06 -9.14 -15.99
C ASP A 28 4.81 -8.58 -15.29
N GLU A 29 4.91 -8.33 -13.98
CA GLU A 29 3.86 -7.69 -13.20
C GLU A 29 3.52 -6.30 -13.75
N MET A 30 4.54 -5.44 -13.97
CA MET A 30 4.32 -4.08 -14.49
C MET A 30 3.83 -4.07 -15.93
N SER A 31 4.33 -4.99 -16.77
CA SER A 31 3.88 -5.14 -18.15
C SER A 31 2.40 -5.52 -18.23
N SER A 32 1.98 -6.47 -17.40
CA SER A 32 0.58 -6.87 -17.29
C SER A 32 -0.28 -5.73 -16.75
N LEU A 33 0.13 -5.15 -15.61
CA LEU A 33 -0.65 -4.13 -14.90
C LEU A 33 -0.85 -2.85 -15.72
N LEU A 34 0.19 -2.37 -16.40
CA LEU A 34 0.13 -1.13 -17.19
C LEU A 34 -0.21 -1.39 -18.66
N ASN A 35 -0.38 -2.65 -19.07
CA ASN A 35 -0.60 -3.06 -20.46
C ASN A 35 0.47 -2.49 -21.42
N ILE A 36 1.75 -2.69 -21.07
CA ILE A 36 2.92 -2.21 -21.83
C ILE A 36 3.90 -3.35 -22.12
N SER A 37 4.74 -3.16 -23.14
CA SER A 37 5.79 -4.13 -23.44
C SER A 37 6.81 -4.29 -22.30
N PRO A 38 7.46 -5.46 -22.16
CA PRO A 38 8.51 -5.71 -21.16
C PRO A 38 9.64 -4.67 -21.21
N ASP A 39 10.07 -4.27 -22.42
CA ASP A 39 11.08 -3.22 -22.60
C ASP A 39 10.63 -1.86 -22.01
N SER A 40 9.38 -1.49 -22.27
CA SER A 40 8.76 -0.25 -21.76
C SER A 40 8.64 -0.25 -20.23
N ALA A 41 8.34 -1.41 -19.64
CA ALA A 41 8.34 -1.60 -18.19
C ALA A 41 9.77 -1.50 -17.62
N TYR A 42 10.74 -2.15 -18.26
CA TYR A 42 12.15 -2.15 -17.84
C TYR A 42 12.72 -0.73 -17.72
N ARG A 43 12.46 0.11 -18.73
CA ARG A 43 12.92 1.52 -18.75
C ARG A 43 12.30 2.35 -17.63
N ARG A 44 11.04 2.10 -17.25
CA ARG A 44 10.41 2.76 -16.10
C ARG A 44 10.98 2.27 -14.78
N ILE A 45 11.17 0.96 -14.61
CA ILE A 45 11.73 0.37 -13.39
C ILE A 45 13.13 0.95 -13.10
N ARG A 46 13.92 1.21 -14.14
CA ARG A 46 15.26 1.81 -14.03
C ARG A 46 15.28 3.34 -13.93
N GLY A 47 14.14 4.01 -14.10
CA GLY A 47 14.07 5.47 -14.13
C GLY A 47 14.55 6.12 -15.43
N GLU A 48 14.78 5.35 -16.49
CA GLU A 48 15.18 5.84 -17.82
C GLU A 48 14.01 6.50 -18.58
N LYS A 49 12.78 6.07 -18.27
CA LYS A 49 11.55 6.71 -18.74
C LYS A 49 10.69 7.09 -17.54
N PRO A 50 10.19 8.33 -17.45
CA PRO A 50 9.32 8.72 -16.35
C PRO A 50 8.01 7.91 -16.38
N ILE A 51 7.53 7.54 -15.21
CA ILE A 51 6.18 7.02 -15.03
C ILE A 51 5.17 8.18 -15.07
N SER A 52 4.02 8.00 -15.72
CA SER A 52 2.96 9.01 -15.72
C SER A 52 2.15 8.98 -14.41
N LEU A 53 1.35 10.01 -14.17
CA LEU A 53 0.48 10.06 -12.99
C LEU A 53 -0.63 9.00 -13.08
N GLU A 54 -1.16 8.72 -14.27
CA GLU A 54 -2.14 7.66 -14.52
C GLU A 54 -1.55 6.28 -14.22
N GLU A 55 -0.32 6.01 -14.69
CA GLU A 55 0.39 4.77 -14.39
C GLU A 55 0.65 4.64 -12.88
N THR A 56 1.04 5.74 -12.23
CA THR A 56 1.25 5.79 -10.77
C THR A 56 -0.04 5.48 -10.02
N LYS A 57 -1.18 6.04 -10.45
CA LYS A 57 -2.49 5.76 -9.86
C LYS A 57 -2.82 4.26 -9.91
N ILE A 58 -2.66 3.63 -11.09
CA ILE A 58 -2.92 2.20 -11.27
C ILE A 58 -2.06 1.35 -10.33
N ILE A 59 -0.76 1.68 -10.22
CA ILE A 59 0.16 1.00 -9.31
C ILE A 59 -0.30 1.16 -7.85
N CYS A 60 -0.59 2.38 -7.41
CA CYS A 60 -1.01 2.63 -6.04
C CYS A 60 -2.31 1.89 -5.68
N GLU A 61 -3.28 1.84 -6.59
CA GLU A 61 -4.53 1.10 -6.39
C GLU A 61 -4.29 -0.42 -6.30
N HIS A 62 -3.44 -0.98 -7.17
CA HIS A 62 -3.12 -2.40 -7.19
C HIS A 62 -2.37 -2.85 -5.93
N PHE A 63 -1.37 -2.09 -5.50
CA PHE A 63 -0.55 -2.42 -4.33
C PHE A 63 -1.10 -1.88 -3.01
N HIS A 64 -2.27 -1.25 -3.01
CA HIS A 64 -2.85 -0.56 -1.86
C HIS A 64 -1.86 0.42 -1.20
N LEU A 65 -1.07 1.12 -2.01
CA LEU A 65 -0.02 2.01 -1.57
C LEU A 65 -0.53 3.45 -1.51
N SER A 66 -0.28 4.13 -0.38
CA SER A 66 -0.50 5.56 -0.27
C SER A 66 0.68 6.32 -0.89
N MET A 67 0.43 7.02 -2.00
CA MET A 67 1.48 7.83 -2.66
C MET A 67 2.01 8.92 -1.73
N ASP A 68 1.14 9.51 -0.91
CA ASP A 68 1.53 10.53 0.06
C ASP A 68 2.47 9.95 1.13
N GLN A 69 2.17 8.75 1.65
CA GLN A 69 3.04 8.06 2.60
C GLN A 69 4.41 7.73 1.99
N PHE A 70 4.45 7.37 0.71
CA PHE A 70 5.68 7.07 0.01
C PHE A 70 6.54 8.32 -0.25
N LEU A 71 5.90 9.46 -0.56
CA LEU A 71 6.58 10.72 -0.86
C LEU A 71 6.95 11.54 0.39
N HIS A 72 6.18 11.42 1.48
CA HIS A 72 6.37 12.18 2.72
C HIS A 72 6.73 11.25 3.89
N SER A 73 8.03 11.15 4.18
CA SER A 73 8.54 10.44 5.36
C SER A 73 8.46 11.26 6.67
N GLN A 74 8.03 12.53 6.61
CA GLN A 74 7.88 13.44 7.76
C GLN A 74 6.63 14.32 7.64
N SER A 75 5.44 13.72 7.70
CA SER A 75 4.21 14.51 7.89
C SER A 75 3.64 14.25 9.28
N ASP A 76 3.15 15.29 9.94
CA ASP A 76 2.32 15.19 11.16
C ASP A 76 0.90 14.67 10.84
N SER A 77 0.71 14.04 9.66
CA SER A 77 -0.57 13.54 9.20
C SER A 77 -0.77 12.07 9.59
N VAL A 78 -2.03 11.72 9.91
CA VAL A 78 -2.41 10.35 10.25
C VAL A 78 -3.19 9.77 9.07
N LEU A 79 -2.66 8.69 8.48
CA LEU A 79 -3.36 7.95 7.44
C LEU A 79 -4.50 7.13 8.06
N PHE A 80 -5.74 7.42 7.69
CA PHE A 80 -6.91 6.67 8.14
C PHE A 80 -7.45 5.80 7.00
N THR A 81 -7.41 4.48 7.16
CA THR A 81 -8.10 3.55 6.26
C THR A 81 -9.47 3.27 6.84
N SER A 82 -10.52 3.85 6.24
CA SER A 82 -11.88 3.45 6.57
C SER A 82 -12.17 2.09 5.94
N PRO A 83 -12.76 1.12 6.67
CA PRO A 83 -13.40 0.01 5.99
C PRO A 83 -14.44 0.58 4.99
N PRO A 84 -14.62 -0.09 3.83
CA PRO A 84 -15.67 0.29 2.90
C PRO A 84 -17.00 0.34 3.66
N SER A 85 -17.81 1.36 3.32
CA SER A 85 -19.08 1.70 3.98
C SER A 85 -19.86 0.46 4.40
N LEU A 86 -20.56 0.59 5.53
CA LEU A 86 -21.44 -0.40 6.18
C LEU A 86 -22.62 -0.88 5.31
N SER A 87 -22.51 -0.84 3.98
CA SER A 87 -23.40 -1.42 2.97
C SER A 87 -23.45 -2.94 2.99
N LYS A 88 -22.94 -3.59 4.05
CA LYS A 88 -23.10 -5.02 4.25
C LYS A 88 -24.46 -5.27 4.91
N PRO A 89 -25.18 -6.35 4.53
CA PRO A 89 -26.52 -6.63 5.05
C PRO A 89 -26.56 -6.74 6.59
N ASN A 90 -25.45 -7.15 7.22
CA ASN A 90 -25.31 -7.24 8.68
C ASN A 90 -24.11 -6.39 9.16
N PRO A 91 -24.30 -5.08 9.42
CA PRO A 91 -23.20 -4.19 9.80
C PRO A 91 -22.59 -4.55 11.16
N PHE A 92 -23.40 -5.02 12.11
CA PHE A 92 -22.93 -5.42 13.44
C PHE A 92 -22.07 -6.68 13.41
N GLU A 93 -22.53 -7.73 12.73
CA GLU A 93 -21.76 -8.96 12.55
C GLU A 93 -20.45 -8.69 11.81
N SER A 94 -20.51 -7.87 10.76
CA SER A 94 -19.32 -7.45 10.01
C SER A 94 -18.32 -6.67 10.87
N TRP A 95 -18.82 -5.86 11.81
CA TRP A 95 -18.00 -5.15 12.79
C TRP A 95 -17.35 -6.12 13.78
N LEU A 96 -18.11 -7.06 14.35
CA LEU A 96 -17.58 -8.10 15.25
C LEU A 96 -16.50 -8.95 14.57
N ASP A 97 -16.73 -9.37 13.33
CA ASP A 97 -15.75 -10.12 12.54
C ASP A 97 -14.47 -9.31 12.29
N ASN A 98 -14.62 -8.01 12.02
CA ASN A 98 -13.48 -7.13 11.81
C ASN A 98 -12.68 -6.94 13.11
N LEU A 99 -13.38 -6.71 14.23
CA LEU A 99 -12.78 -6.63 15.55
C LEU A 99 -12.03 -7.93 15.89
N LEU A 100 -12.62 -9.09 15.63
CA LEU A 100 -11.98 -10.38 15.85
C LEU A 100 -10.70 -10.53 15.02
N ARG A 101 -10.74 -10.19 13.72
CA ARG A 101 -9.57 -10.22 12.84
C ARG A 101 -8.45 -9.31 13.36
N GLN A 102 -8.79 -8.09 13.79
CA GLN A 102 -7.81 -7.15 14.35
C GLN A 102 -7.19 -7.68 15.64
N LEU A 103 -7.98 -8.28 16.54
CA LEU A 103 -7.47 -8.90 17.76
C LEU A 103 -6.59 -10.12 17.48
N GLN A 104 -6.94 -10.94 16.48
CA GLN A 104 -6.10 -12.06 16.04
C GLN A 104 -4.77 -11.60 15.45
N PHE A 105 -4.80 -10.55 14.63
CA PHE A 105 -3.58 -9.93 14.12
C PHE A 105 -2.71 -9.40 15.26
N LEU A 106 -3.27 -8.63 16.20
CA LEU A 106 -2.55 -8.15 17.37
C LEU A 106 -1.98 -9.31 18.21
N LYS A 107 -2.73 -10.41 18.36
CA LYS A 107 -2.26 -11.60 19.08
C LYS A 107 -0.96 -12.15 18.49
N SER A 108 -0.78 -12.10 17.16
CA SER A 108 0.41 -12.59 16.46
C SER A 108 1.69 -11.78 16.69
N GLN A 109 1.58 -10.59 17.28
CA GLN A 109 2.73 -9.71 17.53
C GLN A 109 3.38 -10.00 18.90
N GLU A 110 4.72 -9.93 18.96
CA GLU A 110 5.51 -10.18 20.18
C GLU A 110 5.27 -9.12 21.26
N LYS A 111 5.23 -7.84 20.87
CA LYS A 111 4.93 -6.71 21.75
C LYS A 111 3.65 -6.04 21.28
N LYS A 112 2.65 -5.96 22.15
CA LYS A 112 1.32 -5.43 21.82
C LYS A 112 0.77 -4.58 22.94
N HIS A 113 0.32 -3.38 22.58
CA HIS A 113 -0.41 -2.46 23.45
C HIS A 113 -1.60 -1.96 22.65
N LEU A 114 -2.80 -2.08 23.22
CA LEU A 114 -4.04 -1.63 22.61
C LEU A 114 -4.56 -0.43 23.41
N TYR A 115 -4.58 0.74 22.78
CA TYR A 115 -5.21 1.93 23.33
C TYR A 115 -6.64 1.98 22.83
N TRP A 116 -7.60 1.78 23.74
CA TRP A 116 -9.01 1.81 23.40
C TRP A 116 -9.63 3.12 23.91
N LEU A 117 -10.11 3.95 22.99
CA LEU A 117 -10.88 5.13 23.33
C LEU A 117 -12.38 4.79 23.30
N LEU A 118 -12.98 4.56 24.45
CA LEU A 118 -14.42 4.32 24.61
C LEU A 118 -15.20 5.64 24.52
N LYS A 119 -15.03 6.40 23.44
CA LYS A 119 -15.83 7.61 23.25
C LYS A 119 -17.20 7.27 22.67
N ASP A 120 -17.25 6.30 21.76
CA ASP A 120 -18.49 5.76 21.18
C ASP A 120 -18.27 4.27 20.84
N ILE A 121 -19.13 3.38 21.35
CA ILE A 121 -19.32 2.07 20.69
C ILE A 121 -20.05 2.42 19.39
N PRO A 122 -19.66 1.88 18.22
CA PRO A 122 -20.35 2.16 16.94
C PRO A 122 -21.73 1.46 16.86
N MET A 123 -22.54 1.62 17.91
CA MET A 123 -23.88 1.09 18.10
C MET A 123 -24.81 2.08 18.83
N MET A 124 -24.55 3.39 18.73
CA MET A 124 -25.60 4.39 18.89
C MET A 124 -25.76 5.19 17.61
#